data_AF-A0A946ZG50-F1
#
_entry.id   AF-A0A946ZG50-F1
#
_cell.length_a   1.000
_cell.length_b   1.000
_cell.length_c   1.000
_cell.angle_alpha   90.00
_cell.angle_beta   90.00
_cell.angle_gamma   90.00
#
_symmetry.space_group_name_H-M   'P 1'
#
loop_
_entity.id
_entity.type
_entity.pdbx_description
1 polymer ?
#
loop_
_entity_poly.entity_id
_entity_poly.type
_entity_poly.pdbx_seq_one_letter_code
_entity_poly.pdbx_strand_id
1 'polypeptide(L)'
;LKGAIPFIGSVVLCALLAHALYWVLFEVLYPEYQEMLHGFTYNGHMYIAATTFFCLSLCFYLYARFYKPGNTASMIVMPIAVWIVIVGLVGYYLKGASFFAIPVLFALLAFAFLVKYRKPSLILMALLSFPLLMIMSPFVKMFPVGLGLDSLMISGVLIALVFGLLIPVIGFFKHKRRWSVILLIVGTTIFIMANFRSGFNETQPKPNSLVYILDAETNKARWATYDNKLDDWTKQVLGEDPNESSANDEMMFSSKYGSGFAFYREAERKSLEYPDIEVYKDSIIGDKRHCSIYIESNRGANRMDLYADPQMVFESMVINGIEIKEDGKMGYLLNNRTSDRLFTYYVSDNDPLDIQLVLPQDQITRISLFESSNDLLSGRNFNLNPRSDDMIPKPFVLNDAITIKQSILIE
;
A
#
# COMPACT_ATOMS: atom_id res chain seq x y z
N LEU A 1 -21.17 22.04 25.84
CA LEU A 1 -21.15 22.75 24.52
C LEU A 1 -19.87 23.54 24.27
N LYS A 2 -19.40 24.45 25.15
CA LYS A 2 -18.24 25.32 24.83
C LYS A 2 -16.89 24.61 24.63
N GLY A 3 -16.66 23.45 25.26
CA GLY A 3 -15.46 22.61 25.03
C GLY A 3 -15.51 21.74 23.77
N ALA A 4 -16.69 21.57 23.17
CA ALA A 4 -16.86 20.72 21.98
C ALA A 4 -16.32 21.40 20.71
N ILE A 5 -16.55 22.71 20.58
CA ILE A 5 -16.12 23.50 19.43
C ILE A 5 -14.60 23.41 19.19
N PRO A 6 -13.73 23.70 20.18
CA PRO A 6 -12.29 23.60 19.96
C PRO A 6 -11.84 22.16 19.67
N PHE A 7 -12.48 21.15 20.25
CA PHE A 7 -12.11 19.74 20.03
C PHE A 7 -12.49 19.26 18.63
N ILE A 8 -13.78 19.36 18.26
CA ILE A 8 -14.27 18.94 16.95
C ILE A 8 -13.59 19.74 15.85
N GLY A 9 -13.44 21.06 16.04
CA GLY A 9 -12.69 21.91 15.13
C GLY A 9 -11.23 21.45 14.98
N SER A 10 -10.57 21.03 16.07
CA SER A 10 -9.20 20.50 16.00
C SER A 10 -9.14 19.19 15.20
N VAL A 11 -10.06 18.25 15.46
CA VAL A 11 -10.11 16.96 14.75
C VAL A 11 -10.30 17.17 13.24
N VAL A 12 -11.33 17.93 12.86
CA VAL A 12 -11.64 18.18 11.44
C VAL A 12 -10.52 18.96 10.75
N LEU A 13 -10.06 20.06 11.34
CA LEU A 13 -9.04 20.89 10.70
C LEU A 13 -7.68 20.22 10.65
N CYS A 14 -7.30 19.38 11.64
CA CYS A 14 -6.07 18.61 11.56
C CYS A 14 -6.14 17.52 10.48
N ALA A 15 -7.29 16.86 10.31
CA ALA A 15 -7.49 15.90 9.22
C ALA A 15 -7.33 16.58 7.86
N LEU A 16 -8.03 17.69 7.65
CA LEU A 16 -7.96 18.46 6.40
C LEU A 16 -6.56 19.00 6.13
N LEU A 17 -5.89 19.53 7.15
CA LEU A 17 -4.53 20.05 7.03
C LEU A 17 -3.54 18.95 6.63
N ALA A 18 -3.60 17.78 7.27
CA ALA A 18 -2.72 16.67 6.97
C ALA A 18 -2.99 16.07 5.57
N HIS A 19 -4.26 15.97 5.17
CA HIS A 19 -4.62 15.55 3.82
C HIS A 19 -4.18 16.56 2.75
N ALA A 20 -4.39 17.86 2.99
CA ALA A 20 -3.94 18.91 2.09
C ALA A 20 -2.40 18.89 1.92
N LEU A 21 -1.66 18.61 3.00
CA LEU A 21 -0.20 18.48 2.92
C LEU A 21 0.21 17.29 2.03
N TYR A 22 -0.44 16.14 2.20
CA TYR A 22 -0.21 14.98 1.32
C TYR A 22 -0.46 15.33 -0.15
N TRP A 23 -1.61 15.95 -0.45
CA TRP A 23 -1.99 16.34 -1.81
C TRP A 23 -0.97 17.31 -2.43
N VAL A 24 -0.56 18.36 -1.70
CA VAL A 24 0.47 19.30 -2.16
C VAL A 24 1.79 18.59 -2.44
N LEU A 25 2.19 17.64 -1.59
CA LEU A 25 3.44 16.91 -1.76
C LEU A 25 3.44 16.01 -3.00
N PHE A 26 2.41 15.20 -3.18
CA PHE A 26 2.39 14.16 -4.21
C PHE A 26 1.83 14.63 -5.55
N GLU A 27 0.90 15.58 -5.59
CA GLU A 27 0.31 16.03 -6.86
C GLU A 27 0.99 17.27 -7.41
N VAL A 28 1.56 18.13 -6.55
CA VAL A 28 2.07 19.44 -6.96
C VAL A 28 3.60 19.51 -6.91
N LEU A 29 4.21 19.16 -5.78
CA LEU A 29 5.65 19.37 -5.58
C LEU A 29 6.51 18.21 -6.11
N TYR A 30 6.13 16.97 -5.79
CA TYR A 30 6.91 15.76 -6.05
C TYR A 30 6.06 14.63 -6.64
N PRO A 31 5.50 14.84 -7.85
CA PRO A 31 4.74 13.81 -8.55
C PRO A 31 5.53 12.53 -8.86
N GLU A 32 6.87 12.57 -8.82
CA GLU A 32 7.72 11.38 -8.95
C GLU A 32 7.64 10.45 -7.73
N TYR A 33 7.12 10.89 -6.58
CA TYR A 33 6.89 10.00 -5.44
C TYR A 33 5.82 8.95 -5.68
N GLN A 34 4.97 9.13 -6.70
CA GLN A 34 4.03 8.11 -7.14
C GLN A 34 4.72 6.84 -7.68
N GLU A 35 6.02 6.90 -8.00
CA GLU A 35 6.81 5.72 -8.39
C GLU A 35 7.10 4.77 -7.22
N MET A 36 6.95 5.24 -5.97
CA MET A 36 7.09 4.42 -4.78
C MET A 36 5.76 3.74 -4.43
N LEU A 37 5.57 2.52 -4.93
CA LEU A 37 4.28 1.79 -4.82
C LEU A 37 3.75 1.60 -3.38
N HIS A 38 4.62 1.56 -2.38
CA HIS A 38 4.24 1.41 -0.98
C HIS A 38 3.87 2.76 -0.31
N GLY A 39 3.90 3.87 -1.07
CA GLY A 39 3.44 5.18 -0.65
C GLY A 39 4.30 5.89 0.41
N PHE A 40 5.40 5.29 0.86
CA PHE A 40 6.27 5.86 1.88
C PHE A 40 7.60 6.34 1.27
N THR A 41 7.87 7.64 1.37
CA THR A 41 9.05 8.26 0.76
C THR A 41 10.26 8.25 1.68
N TYR A 42 11.46 8.42 1.13
CA TYR A 42 12.71 8.45 1.92
C TYR A 42 12.72 9.57 2.98
N ASN A 43 12.11 10.71 2.69
CA ASN A 43 11.92 11.84 3.61
C ASN A 43 10.59 11.77 4.40
N GLY A 44 9.83 10.68 4.27
CA GLY A 44 8.49 10.53 4.86
C GLY A 44 8.43 10.76 6.36
N HIS A 45 9.46 10.36 7.11
CA HIS A 45 9.54 10.65 8.55
C HIS A 45 9.55 12.15 8.88
N MET A 46 10.19 12.97 8.04
CA MET A 46 10.19 14.42 8.24
C MET A 46 8.83 15.02 7.91
N TYR A 47 8.11 14.49 6.91
CA TYR A 47 6.73 14.90 6.63
C TYR A 47 5.76 14.54 7.76
N ILE A 48 5.89 13.36 8.37
CA ILE A 48 5.13 13.00 9.59
C ILE A 48 5.43 14.00 10.71
N ALA A 49 6.71 14.32 10.94
CA ALA A 49 7.11 15.26 11.98
C ALA A 49 6.56 16.68 11.72
N ALA A 50 6.72 17.21 10.51
CA ALA A 50 6.17 18.51 10.11
C ALA A 50 4.65 18.56 10.30
N THR A 51 3.94 17.54 9.81
CA THR A 51 2.48 17.40 9.99
C THR A 51 2.11 17.39 11.47
N THR A 52 2.87 16.67 12.29
CA THR A 52 2.65 16.62 13.74
C THR A 52 2.74 18.00 14.36
N PHE A 53 3.79 18.76 14.06
CA PHE A 53 3.96 20.11 14.58
C PHE A 53 2.91 21.10 14.08
N PHE A 54 2.47 20.98 12.82
CA PHE A 54 1.38 21.78 12.28
C PHE A 54 0.04 21.49 12.95
N CYS A 55 -0.31 20.21 13.13
CA CYS A 55 -1.53 19.81 13.83
C CYS A 55 -1.51 20.25 15.30
N LEU A 56 -0.37 20.09 15.99
CA LEU A 56 -0.22 20.58 17.37
C LEU A 56 -0.34 22.10 17.44
N SER A 57 0.28 22.84 16.51
CA SER A 57 0.14 24.29 16.42
C SER A 57 -1.32 24.72 16.28
N LEU A 58 -2.05 24.08 15.37
CA LEU A 58 -3.46 24.31 15.11
C LEU A 58 -4.32 24.00 16.36
N CYS A 59 -4.06 22.88 17.03
CA CYS A 59 -4.72 22.52 18.28
C CYS A 59 -4.49 23.60 19.36
N PHE A 60 -3.24 24.03 19.57
CA PHE A 60 -2.92 25.11 20.51
C PHE A 60 -3.60 26.44 20.14
N TYR A 61 -3.67 26.78 18.85
CA TYR A 61 -4.33 27.99 18.37
C TYR A 61 -5.84 27.98 18.68
N LEU A 62 -6.53 26.89 18.33
CA LEU A 62 -7.96 26.72 18.58
C LEU A 62 -8.26 26.75 20.08
N TYR A 63 -7.54 25.98 20.88
CA TYR A 63 -7.73 25.97 22.34
C TYR A 63 -7.34 27.29 23.01
N ALA A 64 -6.40 28.07 22.45
CA ALA A 64 -6.11 29.42 22.93
C ALA A 64 -7.31 30.37 22.76
N ARG A 65 -8.04 30.28 21.63
CA ARG A 65 -9.20 31.15 21.33
C ARG A 65 -10.37 30.93 22.27
N PHE A 66 -10.54 29.71 22.79
CA PHE A 66 -11.64 29.35 23.69
C PHE A 66 -11.22 29.23 25.17
N TYR A 67 -9.98 29.59 25.49
CA TYR A 67 -9.45 29.52 26.85
C TYR A 67 -10.15 30.52 27.80
N LYS A 68 -10.57 30.05 28.98
CA LYS A 68 -11.04 30.89 30.08
C LYS A 68 -10.51 30.36 31.41
N PRO A 69 -10.17 31.20 32.39
CA PRO A 69 -9.76 30.73 33.71
C PRO A 69 -10.79 29.75 34.30
N GLY A 70 -10.32 28.56 34.72
CA GLY A 70 -11.16 27.53 35.35
C GLY A 70 -12.00 26.67 34.41
N ASN A 71 -11.90 26.83 33.08
CA ASN A 71 -12.71 26.02 32.15
C ASN A 71 -12.08 24.70 31.70
N THR A 72 -10.90 24.32 32.22
CA THR A 72 -10.16 23.10 31.85
C THR A 72 -11.01 21.83 31.99
N ALA A 73 -11.74 21.68 33.10
CA ALA A 73 -12.62 20.53 33.31
C ALA A 73 -13.72 20.44 32.24
N SER A 74 -14.27 21.57 31.79
CA SER A 74 -15.28 21.57 30.72
C SER A 74 -14.69 21.24 29.34
N MET A 75 -13.40 21.55 29.11
CA MET A 75 -12.74 21.33 27.82
C MET A 75 -12.45 19.85 27.54
N ILE A 76 -12.28 19.01 28.56
CA ILE A 76 -11.95 17.57 28.39
C ILE A 76 -13.17 16.67 28.20
N VAL A 77 -14.37 17.13 28.56
CA VAL A 77 -15.60 16.33 28.49
C VAL A 77 -15.86 15.76 27.08
N MET A 78 -15.77 16.61 26.04
CA MET A 78 -16.01 16.15 24.67
C MET A 78 -14.92 15.19 24.16
N PRO A 79 -13.61 15.46 24.37
CA PRO A 79 -12.57 14.48 24.09
C PRO A 79 -12.83 13.10 24.72
N ILE A 80 -13.16 13.06 26.01
CA ILE A 80 -13.46 11.78 26.70
C ILE A 80 -14.67 11.09 26.08
N ALA A 81 -15.76 11.83 25.81
CA ALA A 81 -16.97 11.25 25.22
C ALA A 81 -16.70 10.60 23.86
N VAL A 82 -15.94 11.28 22.99
CA VAL A 82 -15.56 10.73 21.68
C VAL A 82 -14.65 9.52 21.83
N TRP A 83 -13.69 9.56 22.75
CA TRP A 83 -12.83 8.41 23.03
C TRP A 83 -13.57 7.20 23.57
N ILE A 84 -14.62 7.38 24.39
CA ILE A 84 -15.48 6.28 24.86
C ILE A 84 -16.17 5.61 23.67
N VAL A 85 -16.69 6.39 22.72
CA VAL A 85 -17.30 5.85 21.49
C VAL A 85 -16.26 5.08 20.67
N ILE A 86 -15.06 5.65 20.47
CA ILE A 86 -13.97 4.99 19.75
C ILE A 86 -13.61 3.66 20.42
N VAL A 87 -13.41 3.65 21.74
CA VAL A 87 -13.07 2.43 22.49
C VAL A 87 -14.19 1.40 22.42
N GLY A 88 -15.46 1.81 22.46
CA GLY A 88 -16.60 0.90 22.28
C GLY A 88 -16.61 0.25 20.90
N LEU A 89 -16.38 1.02 19.84
CA LEU A 89 -16.27 0.51 18.47
C LEU A 89 -15.06 -0.41 18.30
N VAL A 90 -13.89 0.00 18.81
CA VAL A 90 -12.66 -0.80 18.78
C VAL A 90 -12.83 -2.10 19.56
N GLY A 91 -13.44 -2.07 20.75
CA GLY A 91 -13.70 -3.29 21.54
C GLY A 91 -14.64 -4.27 20.84
N TYR A 92 -15.56 -3.77 20.01
CA TYR A 92 -16.49 -4.61 19.24
C TYR A 92 -15.85 -5.18 17.96
N TYR A 93 -15.27 -4.32 17.12
CA TYR A 93 -14.77 -4.70 15.79
C TYR A 93 -13.30 -5.16 15.79
N LEU A 94 -12.48 -4.66 16.72
CA LEU A 94 -11.03 -4.85 16.77
C LEU A 94 -10.60 -5.32 18.15
N LYS A 95 -11.05 -6.52 18.56
CA LYS A 95 -10.81 -7.07 19.92
C LYS A 95 -9.34 -6.99 20.35
N GLY A 96 -8.38 -7.20 19.42
CA GLY A 96 -6.94 -7.08 19.69
C GLY A 96 -6.45 -5.67 20.06
N ALA A 97 -7.22 -4.62 19.73
CA ALA A 97 -6.92 -3.22 20.05
C ALA A 97 -7.68 -2.70 21.29
N SER A 98 -8.31 -3.57 22.08
CA SER A 98 -9.07 -3.18 23.28
C SER A 98 -8.23 -2.44 24.33
N PHE A 99 -6.90 -2.52 24.27
CA PHE A 99 -5.99 -1.75 25.12
C PHE A 99 -6.12 -0.22 24.93
N PHE A 100 -6.80 0.24 23.88
CA PHE A 100 -7.19 1.64 23.68
C PHE A 100 -8.07 2.18 24.82
N ALA A 101 -8.70 1.31 25.62
CA ALA A 101 -9.42 1.70 26.82
C ALA A 101 -8.52 2.30 27.91
N ILE A 102 -7.24 1.89 27.98
CA ILE A 102 -6.33 2.27 29.07
C ILE A 102 -6.18 3.81 29.16
N PRO A 103 -5.79 4.54 28.09
CA PRO A 103 -5.71 6.00 28.15
C PRO A 103 -7.02 6.68 28.56
N VAL A 104 -8.18 6.12 28.18
CA VAL A 104 -9.49 6.68 28.48
C VAL A 104 -9.83 6.55 29.96
N LEU A 105 -9.51 5.40 30.58
CA LEU A 105 -9.68 5.19 32.02
C LEU A 105 -8.84 6.18 32.84
N PHE A 106 -7.59 6.39 32.45
CA PHE A 106 -6.72 7.37 33.10
C PHE A 106 -7.20 8.82 32.86
N ALA A 107 -7.73 9.13 31.68
CA ALA A 107 -8.33 10.44 31.39
C ALA A 107 -9.59 10.71 32.22
N LEU A 108 -10.43 9.69 32.46
CA LEU A 108 -11.58 9.77 33.36
C LEU A 108 -11.16 10.03 34.81
N LEU A 109 -10.09 9.38 35.27
CA LEU A 109 -9.51 9.63 36.59
C LEU A 109 -8.98 11.06 36.69
N ALA A 110 -8.24 11.54 35.69
CA ALA A 110 -7.76 12.92 35.63
C ALA A 110 -8.94 13.92 35.62
N PHE A 111 -10.02 13.61 34.90
CA PHE A 111 -11.24 14.40 34.91
C PHE A 111 -11.89 14.48 36.29
N ALA A 112 -11.97 13.37 37.04
CA ALA A 112 -12.48 13.37 38.41
C ALA A 112 -11.68 14.31 39.33
N PHE A 113 -10.35 14.33 39.21
CA PHE A 113 -9.50 15.28 39.94
C PHE A 113 -9.73 16.73 39.51
N LEU A 114 -9.92 17.00 38.21
CA LEU A 114 -10.22 18.34 37.69
C LEU A 114 -11.57 18.87 38.18
N VAL A 115 -12.55 17.99 38.40
CA VAL A 115 -13.86 18.36 38.96
C VAL A 115 -13.74 18.62 40.47
N LYS A 116 -13.00 17.77 41.20
CA LYS A 116 -12.87 17.87 42.66
C LYS A 116 -11.99 19.05 43.10
N TYR A 117 -10.91 19.34 42.37
CA TYR A 117 -9.91 20.34 42.75
C TYR A 117 -9.81 21.44 41.70
N ARG A 118 -9.94 22.71 42.11
CA ARG A 118 -9.79 23.86 41.21
C ARG A 118 -8.37 24.00 40.61
N LYS A 119 -7.36 23.54 41.34
CA LYS A 119 -5.94 23.55 40.93
C LYS A 119 -5.30 22.21 41.32
N PRO A 120 -5.50 21.14 40.53
CA PRO A 120 -4.84 19.87 40.80
C PRO A 120 -3.33 19.99 40.59
N SER A 121 -2.58 19.06 41.20
CA SER A 121 -1.15 18.92 40.95
C SER A 121 -0.89 18.60 39.47
N LEU A 122 -0.09 19.44 38.79
CA LEU A 122 0.27 19.20 37.38
C LEU A 122 1.12 17.95 37.21
N ILE A 123 1.93 17.60 38.22
CA ILE A 123 2.73 16.37 38.22
C ILE A 123 1.79 15.15 38.21
N LEU A 124 0.73 15.19 39.03
CA LEU A 124 -0.28 14.13 39.03
C LEU A 124 -1.03 14.06 37.69
N MET A 125 -1.44 15.20 37.14
CA MET A 125 -2.11 15.23 35.83
C MET A 125 -1.20 14.68 34.72
N ALA A 126 0.09 15.00 34.75
CA ALA A 126 1.07 14.48 33.79
C ALA A 126 1.27 12.96 33.93
N LEU A 127 1.35 12.45 35.17
CA LEU A 127 1.43 11.01 35.44
C LEU A 127 0.19 10.27 34.90
N LEU A 128 -1.00 10.83 35.11
CA LEU A 128 -2.25 10.26 34.59
C LEU A 128 -2.33 10.35 33.06
N SER A 129 -1.75 11.37 32.44
CA SER A 129 -1.68 11.50 30.99
C SER A 129 -0.54 10.68 30.35
N PHE A 130 0.37 10.10 31.12
CA PHE A 130 1.53 9.38 30.59
C PHE A 130 1.18 8.12 29.78
N PRO A 131 0.25 7.24 30.21
CA PRO A 131 -0.15 6.07 29.42
C PRO A 131 -0.69 6.41 28.03
N LEU A 132 -1.36 7.57 27.89
CA LEU A 132 -1.83 8.04 26.59
C LEU A 132 -0.68 8.23 25.61
N LEU A 133 0.40 8.91 26.02
CA LEU A 133 1.54 9.18 25.16
C LEU A 133 2.30 7.89 24.83
N MET A 134 2.52 7.03 25.82
CA MET A 134 3.18 5.74 25.61
C MET A 134 2.45 4.86 24.61
N ILE A 135 1.11 4.79 24.71
CA ILE A 135 0.31 3.90 23.87
C ILE A 135 0.00 4.55 22.51
N MET A 136 -0.39 5.82 22.47
CA MET A 136 -0.95 6.44 21.25
C MET A 136 0.09 7.14 20.37
N SER A 137 1.18 7.67 20.94
CA SER A 137 2.17 8.39 20.12
C SER A 137 2.84 7.55 19.03
N PRO A 138 3.13 6.25 19.21
CA PRO A 138 3.72 5.44 18.14
C PRO A 138 2.81 5.36 16.91
N PHE A 139 1.49 5.35 17.08
CA PHE A 139 0.54 5.22 15.97
C PHE A 139 0.55 6.41 15.01
N VAL A 140 0.95 7.60 15.49
CA VAL A 140 1.15 8.79 14.63
C VAL A 140 2.23 8.51 13.57
N LYS A 141 3.24 7.71 13.91
CA LYS A 141 4.29 7.28 12.96
C LYS A 141 3.89 6.00 12.23
N MET A 142 3.33 5.02 12.94
CA MET A 142 3.14 3.66 12.39
C MET A 142 2.11 3.62 11.26
N PHE A 143 1.05 4.45 11.29
CA PHE A 143 0.09 4.45 10.18
C PHE A 143 0.74 4.92 8.88
N PRO A 144 1.40 6.11 8.81
CA PRO A 144 2.03 6.52 7.56
C PRO A 144 3.17 5.62 7.09
N VAL A 145 3.92 5.03 8.02
CA VAL A 145 5.00 4.09 7.65
C VAL A 145 4.44 2.78 7.11
N GLY A 146 3.36 2.26 7.69
CA GLY A 146 2.80 0.96 7.32
C GLY A 146 1.84 1.02 6.13
N LEU A 147 1.13 2.13 5.96
CA LEU A 147 0.09 2.29 4.94
C LEU A 147 0.49 3.22 3.79
N GLY A 148 1.51 4.06 3.99
CA GLY A 148 1.90 5.12 3.06
C GLY A 148 1.56 6.51 3.59
N LEU A 149 2.15 7.55 2.99
CA LEU A 149 1.94 8.94 3.38
C LEU A 149 0.52 9.47 3.08
N ASP A 150 -0.26 8.75 2.28
CA ASP A 150 -1.69 9.00 2.07
C ASP A 150 -2.47 8.98 3.40
N SER A 151 -2.05 8.15 4.34
CA SER A 151 -2.62 8.01 5.68
C SER A 151 -2.20 9.13 6.66
N LEU A 152 -1.49 10.17 6.22
CA LEU A 152 -1.20 11.36 7.04
C LEU A 152 -2.47 11.98 7.63
N MET A 153 -3.61 11.90 6.93
CA MET A 153 -4.91 12.32 7.45
C MET A 153 -5.27 11.61 8.77
N ILE A 154 -5.05 10.30 8.85
CA ILE A 154 -5.30 9.48 10.06
C ILE A 154 -4.42 9.98 11.21
N SER A 155 -3.16 10.29 10.91
CA SER A 155 -2.22 10.85 11.88
C SER A 155 -2.68 12.21 12.40
N GLY A 156 -3.14 13.10 11.51
CA GLY A 156 -3.71 14.41 11.89
C GLY A 156 -4.91 14.29 12.83
N VAL A 157 -5.84 13.38 12.53
CA VAL A 157 -6.97 13.05 13.42
C VAL A 157 -6.47 12.56 14.78
N LEU A 158 -5.55 11.58 14.78
CA LEU A 158 -5.03 10.98 16.00
C LEU A 158 -4.31 12.00 16.88
N ILE A 159 -3.53 12.91 16.30
CA ILE A 159 -2.86 14.00 17.04
C ILE A 159 -3.89 14.87 17.75
N ALA A 160 -4.98 15.25 17.09
CA ALA A 160 -6.05 16.03 17.73
C ALA A 160 -6.78 15.25 18.84
N LEU A 161 -7.00 13.95 18.64
CA LEU A 161 -7.59 13.05 19.65
C LEU A 161 -6.69 12.93 20.89
N VAL A 162 -5.38 12.72 20.70
CA VAL A 162 -4.39 12.67 21.78
C VAL A 162 -4.29 14.01 22.48
N PHE A 163 -4.23 15.12 21.73
CA PHE A 163 -4.21 16.47 22.29
C PHE A 163 -5.44 16.73 23.18
N GLY A 164 -6.62 16.27 22.77
CA GLY A 164 -7.85 16.38 23.55
C GLY A 164 -7.76 15.68 24.92
N LEU A 165 -7.14 14.52 25.02
CA LEU A 165 -6.95 13.83 26.30
C LEU A 165 -5.78 14.37 27.13
N LEU A 166 -4.91 15.19 26.53
CA LEU A 166 -3.82 15.92 27.23
C LEU A 166 -4.28 17.21 27.93
N ILE A 167 -5.55 17.61 27.77
CA ILE A 167 -6.15 18.80 28.41
C ILE A 167 -5.89 18.91 29.92
N PRO A 168 -5.86 17.83 30.74
CA PRO A 168 -5.51 17.94 32.16
C PRO A 168 -4.15 18.60 32.43
N VAL A 169 -3.24 18.55 31.46
CA VAL A 169 -1.92 19.16 31.53
C VAL A 169 -1.90 20.48 30.75
N ILE A 170 -2.16 20.41 29.45
CA ILE A 170 -2.02 21.57 28.53
C ILE A 170 -3.06 22.66 28.80
N GLY A 171 -4.19 22.31 29.42
CA GLY A 171 -5.23 23.26 29.82
C GLY A 171 -4.68 24.33 30.76
N PHE A 172 -3.67 24.01 31.58
CA PHE A 172 -3.03 24.94 32.50
C PHE A 172 -1.84 25.71 31.90
N PHE A 173 -1.44 25.42 30.66
CA PHE A 173 -0.35 26.15 30.02
C PHE A 173 -0.74 27.62 29.81
N LYS A 174 0.14 28.53 30.23
CA LYS A 174 0.03 29.96 29.94
C LYS A 174 0.42 30.21 28.49
N HIS A 175 -0.11 31.30 27.91
CA HIS A 175 0.26 31.78 26.57
C HIS A 175 0.18 30.72 25.45
N LYS A 176 -0.89 29.92 25.41
CA LYS A 176 -1.12 28.88 24.36
C LYS A 176 -0.89 29.37 22.92
N ARG A 177 -1.19 30.65 22.63
CA ARG A 177 -0.92 31.27 21.33
C ARG A 177 0.58 31.34 20.98
N ARG A 178 1.47 31.56 21.96
CA ARG A 178 2.93 31.54 21.75
C ARG A 178 3.41 30.13 21.41
N TRP A 179 2.89 29.11 22.11
CA TRP A 179 3.18 27.71 21.80
C TRP A 179 2.75 27.34 20.37
N SER A 180 1.56 27.77 19.94
CA SER A 180 1.13 27.60 18.55
C SER A 180 2.13 28.21 17.56
N VAL A 181 2.57 29.46 17.76
CA VAL A 181 3.55 30.09 16.86
C VAL A 181 4.89 29.36 16.86
N ILE A 182 5.41 28.94 18.02
CA ILE A 182 6.67 28.20 18.12
C ILE A 182 6.57 26.87 17.36
N LEU A 183 5.50 26.10 17.58
CA LEU A 183 5.29 24.82 16.90
C LEU A 183 5.09 24.99 15.40
N LEU A 184 4.44 26.07 14.96
CA LEU A 184 4.32 26.41 13.54
C LEU A 184 5.71 26.64 12.93
N ILE A 185 6.56 27.44 13.58
CA ILE A 185 7.93 27.70 13.09
C ILE A 185 8.72 26.40 13.01
N VAL A 186 8.69 25.56 14.05
CA VAL A 186 9.37 24.26 14.06
C VAL A 186 8.87 23.36 12.93
N GLY A 187 7.55 23.25 12.75
CA GLY A 187 6.95 22.47 11.67
C GLY A 187 7.39 22.97 10.29
N THR A 188 7.41 24.28 10.08
CA THR A 188 7.88 24.91 8.84
C THR A 188 9.36 24.64 8.58
N THR A 189 10.21 24.74 9.60
CA THR A 189 11.64 24.43 9.47
C THR A 189 11.85 22.97 9.06
N ILE A 190 11.17 22.02 9.70
CA ILE A 190 11.27 20.59 9.35
C ILE A 190 10.75 20.34 7.93
N PHE A 191 9.65 20.99 7.55
CA PHE A 191 9.09 20.86 6.20
C PHE A 191 10.07 21.36 5.13
N ILE A 192 10.71 22.51 5.36
CA ILE A 192 11.75 23.05 4.46
C ILE A 192 12.96 22.10 4.40
N MET A 193 13.39 21.53 5.53
CA MET A 193 14.47 20.54 5.54
C MET A 193 14.10 19.27 4.76
N ALA A 194 12.84 18.83 4.81
CA ALA A 194 12.35 17.68 4.06
C ALA A 194 12.39 17.94 2.55
N ASN A 195 12.04 19.17 2.14
CA ASN A 195 12.11 19.65 0.77
C ASN A 195 13.54 19.62 0.21
N PHE A 196 14.55 20.00 1.02
CA PHE A 196 15.96 19.92 0.60
C PHE A 196 16.49 18.48 0.46
N ARG A 197 15.78 17.48 0.99
CA ARG A 197 16.13 16.05 0.90
C ARG A 197 15.12 15.26 0.07
N SER A 198 14.49 15.92 -0.89
CA SER A 198 13.38 15.37 -1.66
C SER A 198 13.81 14.65 -2.94
N GLY A 199 14.93 15.07 -3.53
CA GLY A 199 15.42 14.52 -4.81
C GLY A 199 16.02 13.14 -4.67
N PHE A 200 15.87 12.34 -5.72
CA PHE A 200 16.49 11.03 -5.81
C PHE A 200 18.01 11.14 -6.05
N ASN A 201 18.74 10.18 -5.52
CA ASN A 201 20.20 10.06 -5.63
C ASN A 201 20.61 8.61 -5.30
N GLU A 202 21.89 8.29 -5.35
CA GLU A 202 22.43 6.94 -5.08
C GLU A 202 21.97 6.33 -3.74
N THR A 203 21.77 7.16 -2.71
CA THR A 203 21.33 6.70 -1.37
C THR A 203 19.80 6.72 -1.20
N GLN A 204 19.10 7.36 -2.13
CA GLN A 204 17.65 7.52 -2.17
C GLN A 204 17.19 7.28 -3.61
N PRO A 205 17.34 6.07 -4.16
CA PRO A 205 17.15 5.87 -5.59
C PRO A 205 15.67 5.85 -6.00
N LYS A 206 15.39 6.32 -7.21
CA LYS A 206 14.06 6.28 -7.82
C LYS A 206 13.75 4.86 -8.33
N PRO A 207 12.63 4.25 -7.94
CA PRO A 207 12.21 2.98 -8.52
C PRO A 207 11.67 3.18 -9.94
N ASN A 208 12.10 2.36 -10.89
CA ASN A 208 11.57 2.35 -12.26
C ASN A 208 11.43 0.92 -12.79
N SER A 209 10.67 0.75 -13.87
CA SER A 209 10.31 -0.57 -14.35
C SER A 209 10.29 -0.70 -15.86
N LEU A 210 10.63 -1.90 -16.32
CA LEU A 210 10.57 -2.27 -17.72
C LEU A 210 10.35 -3.78 -17.83
N VAL A 211 9.40 -4.16 -18.68
CA VAL A 211 9.11 -5.55 -19.00
C VAL A 211 9.00 -5.66 -20.52
N TYR A 212 9.63 -6.68 -21.09
CA TYR A 212 9.40 -7.10 -22.46
C TYR A 212 8.36 -8.22 -22.47
N ILE A 213 7.34 -8.12 -23.31
CA ILE A 213 6.28 -9.12 -23.41
C ILE A 213 6.17 -9.57 -24.86
N LEU A 214 6.29 -10.87 -25.09
CA LEU A 214 6.05 -11.52 -26.38
C LEU A 214 4.78 -12.36 -26.30
N ASP A 215 3.81 -12.04 -27.12
CA ASP A 215 2.62 -12.87 -27.33
C ASP A 215 2.93 -13.89 -28.43
N ALA A 216 2.98 -15.18 -28.06
CA ALA A 216 3.36 -16.26 -28.95
C ALA A 216 2.30 -16.57 -30.02
N GLU A 217 1.03 -16.26 -29.77
CA GLU A 217 -0.08 -16.53 -30.70
C GLU A 217 -0.14 -15.49 -31.81
N THR A 218 -0.07 -14.22 -31.43
CA THR A 218 -0.10 -13.09 -32.39
C THR A 218 1.28 -12.79 -32.95
N ASN A 219 2.32 -13.37 -32.36
CA ASN A 219 3.73 -13.15 -32.69
C ASN A 219 4.16 -11.68 -32.58
N LYS A 220 3.48 -10.91 -31.72
CA LYS A 220 3.75 -9.49 -31.44
C LYS A 220 4.47 -9.34 -30.13
N ALA A 221 5.34 -8.34 -30.06
CA ALA A 221 6.10 -8.03 -28.87
C ALA A 221 5.93 -6.56 -28.48
N ARG A 222 6.05 -6.27 -27.19
CA ARG A 222 6.01 -4.90 -26.69
C ARG A 222 6.89 -4.71 -25.46
N TRP A 223 7.34 -3.47 -25.30
CA TRP A 223 7.85 -2.95 -24.04
C TRP A 223 6.69 -2.40 -23.22
N ALA A 224 6.69 -2.64 -21.92
CA ALA A 224 5.70 -2.10 -21.00
C ALA A 224 6.38 -1.64 -19.69
N THR A 225 5.80 -0.64 -19.04
CA THR A 225 6.30 -0.11 -17.77
C THR A 225 5.16 0.18 -16.80
N TYR A 226 5.41 -0.04 -15.51
CA TYR A 226 4.52 0.37 -14.41
C TYR A 226 4.79 1.82 -13.97
N ASP A 227 5.66 2.55 -14.68
CA ASP A 227 6.08 3.89 -14.30
C ASP A 227 5.07 4.92 -14.78
N ASN A 228 4.56 5.74 -13.86
CA ASN A 228 3.68 6.86 -14.20
C ASN A 228 4.49 8.00 -14.85
N LYS A 229 5.81 8.01 -14.63
CA LYS A 229 6.75 8.96 -15.20
C LYS A 229 7.98 8.29 -15.78
N LEU A 230 8.09 8.39 -17.11
CA LEU A 230 9.26 7.93 -17.83
C LEU A 230 10.50 8.75 -17.48
N ASP A 231 11.63 8.05 -17.47
CA ASP A 231 12.98 8.57 -17.30
C ASP A 231 13.87 8.16 -18.48
N ASP A 232 15.09 8.66 -18.53
CA ASP A 232 16.01 8.42 -19.65
C ASP A 232 16.24 6.92 -19.90
N TRP A 233 16.22 6.11 -18.85
CA TRP A 233 16.39 4.67 -18.94
C TRP A 233 15.18 3.98 -19.59
N THR A 234 13.95 4.30 -19.16
CA THR A 234 12.74 3.73 -19.79
C THR A 234 12.47 4.29 -21.19
N LYS A 235 12.78 5.57 -21.43
CA LYS A 235 12.64 6.24 -22.73
C LYS A 235 13.54 5.66 -23.82
N GLN A 236 14.61 4.97 -23.46
CA GLN A 236 15.50 4.36 -24.46
C GLN A 236 14.76 3.35 -25.37
N VAL A 237 13.71 2.71 -24.87
CA VAL A 237 12.87 1.78 -25.64
C VAL A 237 11.43 2.25 -25.85
N LEU A 238 10.87 3.02 -24.90
CA LEU A 238 9.52 3.56 -25.02
C LEU A 238 9.47 4.85 -25.84
N GLY A 239 10.57 5.59 -25.94
CA GLY A 239 10.63 6.93 -26.53
C GLY A 239 9.90 7.99 -25.71
N GLU A 240 9.73 9.16 -26.31
CA GLU A 240 9.13 10.33 -25.64
C GLU A 240 7.60 10.30 -25.54
N ASP A 241 6.95 9.58 -26.45
CA ASP A 241 5.48 9.53 -26.57
C ASP A 241 5.02 8.07 -26.76
N PRO A 242 5.03 7.26 -25.68
CA PRO A 242 4.53 5.89 -25.72
C PRO A 242 3.00 5.85 -25.69
N ASN A 243 2.44 4.67 -25.96
CA ASN A 243 1.00 4.46 -25.84
C ASN A 243 0.61 4.28 -24.36
N GLU A 244 -0.54 4.84 -23.95
CA GLU A 244 -1.13 4.56 -22.64
C GLU A 244 -1.73 3.15 -22.59
N SER A 245 -1.50 2.44 -21.50
CA SER A 245 -2.05 1.10 -21.29
C SER A 245 -3.49 1.19 -20.77
N SER A 246 -4.36 0.28 -21.23
CA SER A 246 -5.75 0.23 -20.76
C SER A 246 -5.91 -0.74 -19.59
N ALA A 247 -6.84 -0.50 -18.66
CA ALA A 247 -7.08 -1.42 -17.54
C ALA A 247 -7.49 -2.85 -17.94
N ASN A 248 -7.99 -3.05 -19.16
CA ASN A 248 -8.44 -4.36 -19.70
C ASN A 248 -7.38 -5.01 -20.60
N ASP A 249 -6.13 -4.61 -20.46
CA ASP A 249 -5.06 -5.14 -21.31
C ASP A 249 -4.74 -6.60 -20.95
N GLU A 250 -4.97 -7.49 -21.91
CA GLU A 250 -4.78 -8.94 -21.77
C GLU A 250 -3.31 -9.37 -21.62
N MET A 251 -2.35 -8.46 -21.59
CA MET A 251 -0.97 -8.78 -21.22
C MET A 251 -0.53 -8.14 -19.89
N MET A 252 -1.47 -7.89 -18.98
CA MET A 252 -1.14 -7.58 -17.58
C MET A 252 -1.00 -8.83 -16.72
N PHE A 253 -0.24 -8.70 -15.64
CA PHE A 253 -0.12 -9.73 -14.61
C PHE A 253 -0.31 -9.11 -13.23
N SER A 254 -0.75 -9.95 -12.29
CA SER A 254 -1.03 -9.52 -10.91
C SER A 254 0.21 -8.99 -10.17
N SER A 255 -0.02 -7.95 -9.37
CA SER A 255 0.98 -7.31 -8.51
C SER A 255 0.43 -7.08 -7.10
N LYS A 256 1.31 -6.89 -6.12
CA LYS A 256 0.92 -6.81 -4.69
C LYS A 256 -0.07 -5.66 -4.41
N TYR A 257 0.14 -4.52 -5.08
CA TYR A 257 -0.68 -3.31 -4.92
C TYR A 257 -1.70 -3.14 -6.04
N GLY A 258 -1.89 -4.15 -6.91
CA GLY A 258 -2.82 -4.06 -8.05
C GLY A 258 -2.39 -3.06 -9.12
N SER A 259 -1.12 -2.69 -9.17
CA SER A 259 -0.53 -1.83 -10.20
C SER A 259 -0.54 -2.55 -11.55
N GLY A 260 -1.13 -1.89 -12.55
CA GLY A 260 -1.03 -2.25 -13.96
C GLY A 260 0.05 -1.45 -14.67
N PHE A 261 0.30 -1.77 -15.93
CA PHE A 261 1.18 -0.96 -16.77
C PHE A 261 0.54 0.42 -17.00
N ALA A 262 1.38 1.46 -17.00
CA ALA A 262 0.96 2.82 -17.33
C ALA A 262 1.18 3.08 -18.83
N PHE A 263 2.34 2.68 -19.35
CA PHE A 263 2.72 2.89 -20.74
C PHE A 263 3.25 1.62 -21.40
N TYR A 264 3.09 1.56 -22.72
CA TYR A 264 3.67 0.51 -23.55
C TYR A 264 4.08 1.03 -24.92
N ARG A 265 4.92 0.26 -25.60
CA ARG A 265 5.27 0.48 -27.01
C ARG A 265 5.56 -0.84 -27.70
N GLU A 266 5.06 -0.99 -28.92
CA GLU A 266 5.39 -2.15 -29.77
C GLU A 266 6.91 -2.28 -29.94
N ALA A 267 7.39 -3.52 -29.89
CA ALA A 267 8.79 -3.88 -29.92
C ALA A 267 9.06 -4.85 -31.07
N GLU A 268 10.31 -4.84 -31.54
CA GLU A 268 10.77 -5.91 -32.44
C GLU A 268 10.78 -7.25 -31.70
N ARG A 269 10.20 -8.27 -32.33
CA ARG A 269 10.25 -9.63 -31.80
C ARG A 269 11.70 -10.12 -31.71
N LYS A 270 12.09 -10.55 -30.52
CA LYS A 270 13.30 -11.35 -30.30
C LYS A 270 13.02 -12.84 -30.42
N SER A 271 14.01 -13.58 -30.90
CA SER A 271 13.99 -15.03 -30.95
C SER A 271 14.21 -15.57 -29.53
N LEU A 272 13.15 -16.06 -28.90
CA LEU A 272 13.18 -16.63 -27.56
C LEU A 272 12.82 -18.11 -27.66
N GLU A 273 13.46 -18.94 -26.83
CA GLU A 273 13.05 -20.33 -26.64
C GLU A 273 11.75 -20.33 -25.85
N TYR A 274 10.74 -21.05 -26.33
CA TYR A 274 9.44 -21.15 -25.68
C TYR A 274 9.48 -22.26 -24.63
N PRO A 275 8.66 -22.18 -23.55
CA PRO A 275 8.47 -23.31 -22.66
C PRO A 275 7.82 -24.46 -23.42
N ASP A 276 8.21 -25.68 -23.08
CA ASP A 276 7.54 -26.89 -23.56
C ASP A 276 6.25 -27.08 -22.77
N ILE A 277 5.14 -27.18 -23.49
CA ILE A 277 3.81 -27.38 -22.92
C ILE A 277 3.24 -28.65 -23.53
N GLU A 278 3.06 -29.67 -22.70
CA GLU A 278 2.53 -30.97 -23.10
C GLU A 278 1.23 -31.28 -22.34
N VAL A 279 0.14 -31.52 -23.09
CA VAL A 279 -1.06 -32.14 -22.53
C VAL A 279 -0.91 -33.66 -22.67
N TYR A 280 -0.30 -34.30 -21.67
CA TYR A 280 0.06 -35.72 -21.74
C TYR A 280 -1.10 -36.67 -21.40
N LYS A 281 -2.21 -36.13 -20.87
CA LYS A 281 -3.44 -36.87 -20.63
C LYS A 281 -4.64 -35.99 -20.95
N ASP A 282 -5.52 -36.48 -21.79
CA ASP A 282 -6.85 -35.92 -22.00
C ASP A 282 -7.82 -37.07 -22.27
N SER A 283 -8.79 -37.25 -21.37
CA SER A 283 -9.75 -38.35 -21.45
C SER A 283 -11.07 -37.96 -20.79
N ILE A 284 -12.18 -38.41 -21.38
CA ILE A 284 -13.51 -38.22 -20.81
C ILE A 284 -13.91 -39.50 -20.06
N ILE A 285 -14.28 -39.37 -18.79
CA ILE A 285 -14.76 -40.46 -17.94
C ILE A 285 -16.11 -40.02 -17.35
N GLY A 286 -17.20 -40.62 -17.83
CA GLY A 286 -18.54 -40.18 -17.46
C GLY A 286 -18.85 -38.80 -18.08
N ASP A 287 -19.25 -37.85 -17.24
CA ASP A 287 -19.57 -36.46 -17.57
C ASP A 287 -18.39 -35.49 -17.32
N LYS A 288 -17.19 -36.02 -17.09
CA LYS A 288 -16.00 -35.25 -16.69
C LYS A 288 -14.83 -35.49 -17.63
N ARG A 289 -14.12 -34.41 -17.93
CA ARG A 289 -12.84 -34.44 -18.62
C ARG A 289 -11.70 -34.42 -17.60
N HIS A 290 -10.80 -35.39 -17.73
CA HIS A 290 -9.56 -35.48 -16.96
C HIS A 290 -8.39 -35.06 -17.85
N CYS A 291 -7.79 -33.93 -17.54
CA CYS A 291 -6.67 -33.36 -18.26
C CYS A 291 -5.42 -33.31 -17.37
N SER A 292 -4.24 -33.55 -17.94
CA SER A 292 -2.97 -33.34 -17.26
C SER A 292 -1.99 -32.63 -18.18
N ILE A 293 -1.42 -31.55 -17.66
CA ILE A 293 -0.58 -30.59 -18.38
C ILE A 293 0.78 -30.56 -17.69
N TYR A 294 1.83 -30.69 -18.48
CA TYR A 294 3.21 -30.54 -18.06
C TYR A 294 3.80 -29.31 -18.74
N ILE A 295 4.45 -28.44 -17.96
CA ILE A 295 5.08 -27.20 -18.44
C ILE A 295 6.51 -27.16 -17.94
N GLU A 296 7.47 -27.06 -18.85
CA GLU A 296 8.90 -26.95 -18.54
C GLU A 296 9.49 -25.71 -19.21
N SER A 297 10.29 -24.94 -18.46
CA SER A 297 10.99 -23.78 -19.02
C SER A 297 12.27 -24.22 -19.70
N ASN A 298 12.44 -23.83 -20.97
CA ASN A 298 13.67 -24.05 -21.73
C ASN A 298 14.72 -22.96 -21.52
N ARG A 299 14.36 -21.86 -20.85
CA ARG A 299 15.22 -20.66 -20.72
C ARG A 299 15.46 -20.21 -19.28
N GLY A 300 15.14 -21.06 -18.30
CA GLY A 300 15.34 -20.75 -16.88
C GLY A 300 14.41 -19.66 -16.36
N ALA A 301 13.11 -19.76 -16.67
CA ALA A 301 12.11 -18.86 -16.12
C ALA A 301 12.12 -18.87 -14.59
N ASN A 302 11.84 -17.72 -13.98
CA ASN A 302 11.75 -17.57 -12.53
C ASN A 302 10.31 -17.69 -12.02
N ARG A 303 9.34 -17.45 -12.89
CA ARG A 303 7.94 -17.33 -12.53
C ARG A 303 7.05 -17.72 -13.70
N MET A 304 5.98 -18.45 -13.40
CA MET A 304 4.87 -18.72 -14.32
C MET A 304 3.57 -18.23 -13.67
N ASP A 305 2.85 -17.33 -14.34
CA ASP A 305 1.52 -16.90 -13.93
C ASP A 305 0.45 -17.51 -14.84
N LEU A 306 -0.56 -18.11 -14.24
CA LEU A 306 -1.65 -18.76 -14.96
C LEU A 306 -2.97 -18.03 -14.71
N TYR A 307 -3.72 -17.83 -15.79
CA TYR A 307 -5.01 -17.16 -15.80
C TYR A 307 -6.01 -17.98 -16.62
N ALA A 308 -7.29 -17.91 -16.26
CA ALA A 308 -8.39 -18.48 -17.02
C ALA A 308 -9.64 -17.60 -16.82
N ASP A 309 -10.62 -17.64 -17.72
CA ASP A 309 -11.85 -16.87 -17.51
C ASP A 309 -12.52 -17.27 -16.17
N PRO A 310 -13.01 -16.31 -15.34
CA PRO A 310 -13.70 -16.63 -14.09
C PRO A 310 -14.95 -17.51 -14.24
N GLN A 311 -15.52 -17.58 -15.44
CA GLN A 311 -16.67 -18.45 -15.78
C GLN A 311 -16.27 -19.92 -15.97
N MET A 312 -14.98 -20.22 -16.16
CA MET A 312 -14.49 -21.60 -16.29
C MET A 312 -14.55 -22.31 -14.94
N VAL A 313 -15.17 -23.49 -14.94
CA VAL A 313 -15.32 -24.34 -13.76
C VAL A 313 -14.17 -25.34 -13.69
N PHE A 314 -13.56 -25.46 -12.51
CA PHE A 314 -12.56 -26.47 -12.20
C PHE A 314 -13.09 -27.35 -11.07
N GLU A 315 -13.54 -28.56 -11.38
CA GLU A 315 -14.10 -29.46 -10.34
C GLU A 315 -13.03 -29.99 -9.39
N SER A 316 -11.82 -30.19 -9.92
CA SER A 316 -10.64 -30.57 -9.14
C SER A 316 -9.38 -30.05 -9.82
N MET A 317 -8.39 -29.72 -9.00
CA MET A 317 -7.08 -29.24 -9.44
C MET A 317 -6.01 -29.81 -8.50
N VAL A 318 -4.98 -30.40 -9.09
CA VAL A 318 -3.76 -30.82 -8.40
C VAL A 318 -2.59 -30.11 -9.06
N ILE A 319 -1.74 -29.45 -8.27
CA ILE A 319 -0.57 -28.72 -8.77
C ILE A 319 0.67 -29.31 -8.09
N ASN A 320 1.59 -29.88 -8.87
CA ASN A 320 2.79 -30.56 -8.38
C ASN A 320 2.50 -31.54 -7.21
N GLY A 321 1.42 -32.33 -7.36
CA GLY A 321 0.99 -33.31 -6.36
C GLY A 321 0.21 -32.74 -5.15
N ILE A 322 -0.01 -31.42 -5.08
CA ILE A 322 -0.80 -30.78 -4.02
C ILE A 322 -2.24 -30.62 -4.49
N GLU A 323 -3.17 -31.32 -3.83
CA GLU A 323 -4.61 -31.22 -4.08
C GLU A 323 -5.17 -29.90 -3.54
N ILE A 324 -5.87 -29.17 -4.40
CA ILE A 324 -6.60 -27.96 -4.04
C ILE A 324 -7.97 -28.35 -3.47
N LYS A 325 -8.27 -27.88 -2.24
CA LYS A 325 -9.52 -28.17 -1.52
C LYS A 325 -10.39 -26.94 -1.42
N GLU A 326 -11.70 -27.12 -1.61
CA GLU A 326 -12.71 -26.05 -1.60
C GLU A 326 -12.79 -25.33 -0.24
N ASP A 327 -12.65 -26.07 0.87
CA ASP A 327 -12.62 -25.53 2.24
C ASP A 327 -11.24 -24.96 2.65
N GLY A 328 -10.25 -25.05 1.74
CA GLY A 328 -8.89 -24.59 1.95
C GLY A 328 -8.67 -23.14 1.54
N LYS A 329 -7.51 -22.59 1.90
CA LYS A 329 -7.09 -21.22 1.51
C LYS A 329 -7.04 -21.01 -0.01
N MET A 330 -6.89 -22.09 -0.79
CA MET A 330 -6.84 -22.08 -2.25
C MET A 330 -8.15 -22.54 -2.91
N GLY A 331 -9.22 -22.78 -2.13
CA GLY A 331 -10.50 -23.27 -2.66
C GLY A 331 -11.15 -22.34 -3.68
N TYR A 332 -10.80 -21.05 -3.66
CA TYR A 332 -11.22 -20.07 -4.66
C TYR A 332 -10.79 -20.43 -6.08
N LEU A 333 -9.78 -21.28 -6.29
CA LEU A 333 -9.34 -21.72 -7.61
C LEU A 333 -10.36 -22.62 -8.31
N LEU A 334 -11.23 -23.28 -7.54
CA LEU A 334 -12.19 -24.26 -8.05
C LEU A 334 -13.52 -23.61 -8.46
N ASN A 335 -14.09 -22.78 -7.56
CA ASN A 335 -15.43 -22.21 -7.69
C ASN A 335 -15.49 -20.73 -7.27
N ASN A 336 -16.51 -20.00 -7.77
CA ASN A 336 -16.87 -18.63 -7.39
C ASN A 336 -15.73 -17.60 -7.55
N ARG A 337 -14.99 -17.71 -8.65
CA ARG A 337 -13.89 -16.80 -8.96
C ARG A 337 -14.40 -15.42 -9.35
N THR A 338 -13.79 -14.40 -8.76
CA THR A 338 -14.02 -12.97 -9.11
C THR A 338 -12.85 -12.38 -9.91
N SER A 339 -11.77 -13.15 -10.08
CA SER A 339 -10.57 -12.78 -10.83
C SER A 339 -10.20 -13.91 -11.80
N ASP A 340 -9.65 -13.50 -12.94
CA ASP A 340 -9.07 -14.35 -13.97
C ASP A 340 -7.80 -15.09 -13.52
N ARG A 341 -7.10 -14.58 -12.50
CA ARG A 341 -5.90 -15.21 -11.95
C ARG A 341 -6.23 -16.56 -11.32
N LEU A 342 -5.50 -17.58 -11.74
CA LEU A 342 -5.42 -18.87 -11.05
C LEU A 342 -4.34 -18.76 -9.97
N PHE A 343 -3.09 -19.02 -10.32
CA PHE A 343 -1.98 -19.05 -9.37
C PHE A 343 -0.69 -18.58 -10.02
N THR A 344 0.32 -18.37 -9.17
CA THR A 344 1.70 -18.08 -9.56
C THR A 344 2.57 -19.24 -9.10
N TYR A 345 3.30 -19.84 -10.02
CA TYR A 345 4.34 -20.80 -9.71
C TYR A 345 5.71 -20.11 -9.77
N TYR A 346 6.45 -20.14 -8.66
CA TYR A 346 7.84 -19.67 -8.63
C TYR A 346 8.74 -20.87 -8.90
N VAL A 347 9.46 -20.82 -10.01
CA VAL A 347 10.29 -21.93 -10.48
C VAL A 347 11.53 -22.00 -9.59
N SER A 348 11.80 -23.18 -9.03
CA SER A 348 13.02 -23.49 -8.27
C SER A 348 13.78 -24.57 -9.02
N ASP A 349 15.09 -24.40 -9.22
CA ASP A 349 15.95 -25.41 -9.88
C ASP A 349 15.44 -25.92 -11.25
N ASN A 350 14.71 -25.07 -11.98
CA ASN A 350 14.02 -25.41 -13.24
C ASN A 350 13.00 -26.55 -13.09
N ASP A 351 12.46 -26.75 -11.89
CA ASP A 351 11.41 -27.74 -11.64
C ASP A 351 10.20 -27.46 -12.55
N PRO A 352 9.65 -28.50 -13.19
CA PRO A 352 8.50 -28.37 -14.07
C PRO A 352 7.21 -28.14 -13.27
N LEU A 353 6.22 -27.60 -13.96
CA LEU A 353 4.87 -27.43 -13.47
C LEU A 353 3.96 -28.53 -14.03
N ASP A 354 3.55 -29.46 -13.18
CA ASP A 354 2.53 -30.49 -13.45
C ASP A 354 1.17 -30.04 -12.88
N ILE A 355 0.16 -30.02 -13.75
CA ILE A 355 -1.20 -29.61 -13.41
C ILE A 355 -2.14 -30.72 -13.83
N GLN A 356 -2.94 -31.22 -12.89
CA GLN A 356 -3.99 -32.21 -13.16
C GLN A 356 -5.34 -31.57 -12.89
N LEU A 357 -6.24 -31.64 -13.86
CA LEU A 357 -7.52 -30.95 -13.86
C LEU A 357 -8.66 -31.95 -14.07
N VAL A 358 -9.77 -31.67 -13.39
CA VAL A 358 -11.08 -32.25 -13.70
C VAL A 358 -12.02 -31.13 -14.09
N LEU A 359 -12.56 -31.20 -15.30
CA LEU A 359 -13.35 -30.17 -15.95
C LEU A 359 -14.71 -30.75 -16.40
N PRO A 360 -15.76 -29.93 -16.54
CA PRO A 360 -16.98 -30.37 -17.21
C PRO A 360 -16.69 -30.81 -18.66
N GLN A 361 -17.29 -31.92 -19.11
CA GLN A 361 -16.99 -32.53 -20.41
C GLN A 361 -17.09 -31.56 -21.61
N ASP A 362 -18.13 -30.72 -21.63
CA ASP A 362 -18.43 -29.83 -22.75
C ASP A 362 -17.79 -28.43 -22.61
N GLN A 363 -16.97 -28.21 -21.58
CA GLN A 363 -16.32 -26.92 -21.34
C GLN A 363 -15.00 -26.80 -22.12
N ILE A 364 -14.97 -25.90 -23.11
CA ILE A 364 -13.72 -25.48 -23.75
C ILE A 364 -12.95 -24.61 -22.77
N THR A 365 -11.81 -25.10 -22.30
CA THR A 365 -11.03 -24.42 -21.25
C THR A 365 -9.78 -23.81 -21.86
N ARG A 366 -9.68 -22.48 -21.75
CA ARG A 366 -8.49 -21.71 -22.16
C ARG A 366 -7.74 -21.21 -20.93
N ILE A 367 -6.48 -21.59 -20.81
CA ILE A 367 -5.57 -21.14 -19.75
C ILE A 367 -4.48 -20.29 -20.40
N SER A 368 -4.35 -19.03 -19.99
CA SER A 368 -3.24 -18.17 -20.39
C SER A 368 -2.05 -18.40 -19.45
N LEU A 369 -0.90 -18.73 -20.01
CA LEU A 369 0.39 -18.86 -19.34
C LEU A 369 1.25 -17.63 -19.65
N PHE A 370 1.77 -17.00 -18.60
CA PHE A 370 2.82 -16.01 -18.70
C PHE A 370 4.08 -16.58 -18.06
N GLU A 371 5.07 -16.93 -18.88
CA GLU A 371 6.37 -17.41 -18.43
C GLU A 371 7.37 -16.25 -18.40
N SER A 372 7.92 -15.94 -17.22
CA SER A 372 8.77 -14.77 -16.98
C SER A 372 10.16 -15.15 -16.45
N SER A 373 11.19 -14.55 -17.04
CA SER A 373 12.59 -14.64 -16.62
C SER A 373 13.12 -13.23 -16.29
N ASN A 374 13.92 -13.10 -15.23
CA ASN A 374 14.45 -11.82 -14.72
C ASN A 374 15.84 -11.50 -15.30
N ASP A 375 16.09 -11.91 -16.53
CA ASP A 375 17.37 -11.76 -17.23
C ASP A 375 17.33 -10.65 -18.28
N LEU A 376 16.36 -9.72 -18.22
CA LEU A 376 16.21 -8.66 -19.21
C LEU A 376 17.50 -7.83 -19.38
N LEU A 377 18.22 -7.60 -18.28
CA LEU A 377 19.44 -6.76 -18.25
C LEU A 377 20.73 -7.57 -18.34
N SER A 378 20.70 -8.86 -18.03
CA SER A 378 21.86 -9.74 -18.08
C SER A 378 21.92 -10.61 -19.33
N GLY A 379 20.79 -10.77 -20.01
CA GLY A 379 20.62 -11.62 -21.19
C GLY A 379 21.22 -11.00 -22.45
N ARG A 380 21.53 -11.85 -23.45
CA ARG A 380 22.10 -11.41 -24.73
C ARG A 380 21.06 -10.92 -25.75
N ASN A 381 19.77 -11.08 -25.43
CA ASN A 381 18.67 -10.78 -26.35
C ASN A 381 18.40 -9.28 -26.49
N PHE A 382 18.83 -8.49 -25.51
CA PHE A 382 18.59 -7.06 -25.44
C PHE A 382 19.89 -6.31 -25.17
N ASN A 383 20.06 -5.18 -25.85
CA ASN A 383 21.17 -4.27 -25.64
C ASN A 383 20.64 -2.99 -25.00
N LEU A 384 20.32 -3.07 -23.71
CA LEU A 384 19.85 -1.94 -22.92
C LEU A 384 21.03 -1.29 -22.21
N ASN A 385 21.05 0.03 -22.18
CA ASN A 385 21.96 0.75 -21.30
C ASN A 385 21.62 0.42 -19.83
N PRO A 386 22.62 0.29 -18.96
CA PRO A 386 22.37 0.13 -17.53
C PRO A 386 21.63 1.36 -16.97
N ARG A 387 20.90 1.15 -15.87
CA ARG A 387 20.32 2.25 -15.10
C ARG A 387 21.44 3.13 -14.54
N SER A 388 21.13 4.39 -14.32
CA SER A 388 21.95 5.27 -13.50
C SER A 388 21.92 4.84 -12.04
N ASP A 389 22.97 5.19 -11.28
CA ASP A 389 23.16 4.75 -9.90
C ASP A 389 22.11 5.35 -8.93
N ASP A 390 21.38 6.39 -9.34
CA ASP A 390 20.25 6.99 -8.63
C ASP A 390 18.90 6.30 -8.91
N MET A 391 18.89 5.16 -9.60
CA MET A 391 17.69 4.39 -9.91
C MET A 391 17.80 2.94 -9.42
N ILE A 392 16.67 2.35 -9.07
CA ILE A 392 16.57 0.92 -8.70
C ILE A 392 15.41 0.24 -9.42
N PRO A 393 15.46 -1.10 -9.56
CA PRO A 393 14.29 -1.86 -9.98
C PRO A 393 13.09 -1.57 -9.07
N LYS A 394 11.96 -1.22 -9.67
CA LYS A 394 10.69 -1.05 -8.97
C LYS A 394 10.29 -2.33 -8.23
N PRO A 395 10.12 -2.27 -6.90
CA PRO A 395 9.72 -3.43 -6.11
C PRO A 395 8.21 -3.72 -6.25
N PHE A 396 7.79 -4.91 -5.82
CA PHE A 396 6.38 -5.35 -5.69
C PHE A 396 5.59 -5.58 -6.99
N VAL A 397 6.24 -5.42 -8.14
CA VAL A 397 5.75 -5.77 -9.48
C VAL A 397 6.72 -6.75 -10.13
N LEU A 398 6.28 -7.48 -11.17
CA LEU A 398 7.22 -8.17 -12.04
C LEU A 398 8.02 -7.11 -12.79
N ASN A 399 9.35 -7.16 -12.71
CA ASN A 399 10.19 -6.13 -13.28
C ASN A 399 11.50 -6.73 -13.79
N ASP A 400 12.17 -6.02 -14.68
CA ASP A 400 13.39 -6.47 -15.35
C ASP A 400 13.21 -7.84 -15.98
N ALA A 401 12.03 -8.05 -16.55
CA ALA A 401 11.55 -9.33 -16.98
C ALA A 401 11.36 -9.42 -18.49
N ILE A 402 11.67 -10.59 -19.03
CA ILE A 402 11.25 -11.04 -20.35
C ILE A 402 10.08 -12.00 -20.10
N THR A 403 8.92 -11.72 -20.67
CA THR A 403 7.71 -12.53 -20.51
C THR A 403 7.24 -13.08 -21.86
N ILE A 404 6.91 -14.37 -21.89
CA ILE A 404 6.25 -15.04 -23.01
C ILE A 404 4.82 -15.36 -22.60
N LYS A 405 3.84 -14.89 -23.38
CA LYS A 405 2.42 -15.25 -23.23
C LYS A 405 2.07 -16.35 -24.23
N GLN A 406 1.49 -17.44 -23.73
CA GLN A 406 0.92 -18.54 -24.52
C GLN A 406 -0.46 -18.90 -23.97
N SER A 407 -1.33 -19.50 -24.78
CA SER A 407 -2.53 -20.17 -24.27
C SER A 407 -2.43 -21.67 -24.41
N ILE A 408 -3.00 -22.35 -23.43
CA ILE A 408 -3.25 -23.78 -23.39
C ILE A 408 -4.74 -23.96 -23.60
N LEU A 409 -5.12 -24.72 -24.64
CA LEU A 409 -6.49 -24.96 -25.03
C LEU A 409 -6.83 -26.43 -24.79
N ILE A 410 -7.92 -26.67 -24.06
CA ILE A 410 -8.43 -28.01 -23.74
C ILE A 410 -9.85 -28.06 -24.31
N GLU A 411 -10.09 -28.98 -25.25
CA GLU A 411 -11.32 -29.05 -26.07
C GLU A 411 -11.97 -30.43 -26.08
#